data_AF-A0A2Z5GAQ9-F1
#
_entry.id   AF-A0A2Z5GAQ9-F1
#
_cell.length_a   1.000
_cell.length_b   1.000
_cell.length_c   1.000
_cell.angle_alpha   90.00
_cell.angle_beta   90.00
_cell.angle_gamma   90.00
#
_symmetry.space_group_name_H-M   'P 1'
#
loop_
_entity.id
_entity.type
_entity.pdbx_description
1 polymer ?
#
loop_
_entity_poly.entity_id
_entity_poly.type
_entity_poly.pdbx_seq_one_letter_code
_entity_poly.pdbx_strand_id
1 'polypeptide(L)'
;MSSRKAPVKPGDRMRVLEGRRQAKMSESAHAYVRGNTLQFYQWLDLNSAQSVPEGPPVWICGDCHVGNVGPLADSEGKVEIQIRDLDQTVIGWDHRREDT
;
A
#
# COMPACT_ATOMS: atom_id res chain seq x y z
N MET A 1 -21.57 19.16 -16.94
CA MET A 1 -21.09 18.21 -17.97
C MET A 1 -19.63 17.90 -17.70
N SER A 2 -19.29 16.68 -17.27
CA SER A 2 -17.88 16.30 -17.04
C SER A 2 -17.22 15.99 -18.38
N SER A 3 -16.20 16.75 -18.75
CA SER A 3 -15.43 16.55 -19.98
C SER A 3 -14.75 15.18 -19.96
N ARG A 4 -14.99 14.34 -20.98
CA ARG A 4 -14.26 13.08 -21.16
C ARG A 4 -12.79 13.41 -21.40
N LYS A 5 -11.93 13.09 -20.43
CA LYS A 5 -10.48 13.15 -20.61
C LYS A 5 -10.09 12.20 -21.75
N ALA A 6 -9.31 12.69 -22.71
CA ALA A 6 -8.76 11.89 -23.79
C ALA A 6 -7.97 10.68 -23.24
N PRO A 7 -8.01 9.52 -23.92
CA PRO A 7 -7.29 8.34 -23.47
C PRO A 7 -5.78 8.60 -23.46
N VAL A 8 -5.12 8.20 -22.36
CA VAL A 8 -3.66 8.32 -22.20
C VAL A 8 -2.99 7.24 -23.05
N LYS A 9 -2.00 7.62 -23.87
CA LYS A 9 -1.22 6.66 -24.66
C LYS A 9 -0.49 5.68 -23.73
N PRO A 10 -0.33 4.39 -24.09
CA PRO A 10 0.32 3.40 -23.22
C PRO A 10 1.71 3.84 -22.71
N GLY A 11 2.55 4.44 -23.57
CA GLY A 11 3.88 4.92 -23.18
C GLY A 11 3.88 6.10 -22.20
N ASP A 12 2.79 6.88 -22.15
CA ASP A 12 2.63 8.00 -21.20
C ASP A 12 1.94 7.60 -19.90
N ARG A 13 1.41 6.37 -19.82
CA ARG A 13 0.54 5.92 -18.73
C ARG A 13 1.21 6.05 -17.38
N MET A 14 2.45 5.57 -17.24
CA MET A 14 3.16 5.60 -15.96
C MET A 14 3.38 7.03 -15.46
N ARG A 15 3.84 7.92 -16.33
CA ARG A 15 4.05 9.33 -15.99
C ARG A 15 2.77 10.01 -15.51
N VAL A 16 1.64 9.74 -16.18
CA VAL A 16 0.35 10.32 -15.79
C VAL A 16 -0.17 9.73 -14.48
N LEU A 17 0.00 8.43 -14.26
CA LEU A 17 -0.39 7.78 -13.00
C LEU A 17 0.45 8.29 -11.82
N GLU A 18 1.76 8.45 -12.02
CA GLU A 18 2.66 9.00 -11.00
C GLU A 18 2.29 10.44 -10.64
N GLY A 19 2.04 11.31 -11.64
CA GLY A 19 1.57 12.67 -11.36
C GLY A 19 0.24 12.71 -10.60
N ARG A 20 -0.68 11.77 -10.87
CA ARG A 20 -1.94 11.65 -10.12
C ARG A 20 -1.71 11.16 -8.69
N ARG A 21 -0.79 10.21 -8.50
CA ARG A 21 -0.42 9.71 -7.17
C ARG A 21 0.15 10.85 -6.33
N GLN A 22 1.08 11.62 -6.87
CA GLN A 22 1.67 12.78 -6.21
C GLN A 22 0.63 13.85 -5.86
N ALA A 23 -0.27 14.17 -6.78
CA ALA A 23 -1.36 15.11 -6.52
C ALA A 23 -2.23 14.66 -5.33
N LYS A 24 -2.66 13.39 -5.30
CA LYS A 24 -3.42 12.82 -4.18
C LYS A 24 -2.65 12.88 -2.86
N MET A 25 -1.37 12.53 -2.87
CA MET A 25 -0.53 12.58 -1.66
C MET A 25 -0.36 14.01 -1.13
N SER A 26 -0.38 15.02 -2.02
CA SER A 26 -0.24 16.43 -1.63
C SER A 26 -1.47 17.03 -0.94
N GLU A 27 -2.61 16.34 -0.95
CA GLU A 27 -3.88 16.86 -0.41
C GLU A 27 -3.86 17.06 1.11
N SER A 28 -3.11 16.25 1.86
CA SER A 28 -2.95 16.40 3.32
C SER A 28 -1.78 15.56 3.86
N ALA A 29 -1.33 15.85 5.08
CA ALA A 29 -0.35 15.01 5.77
C ALA A 29 -0.81 13.55 5.89
N HIS A 30 -2.11 13.33 6.17
CA HIS A 30 -2.69 11.99 6.23
C HIS A 30 -2.66 11.27 4.87
N ALA A 31 -2.98 11.97 3.78
CA ALA A 31 -2.90 11.42 2.43
C ALA A 31 -1.45 11.10 2.00
N TYR A 32 -0.50 11.95 2.39
CA TYR A 32 0.93 11.73 2.17
C TYR A 32 1.43 10.48 2.89
N VAL A 33 1.13 10.35 4.19
CA VAL A 33 1.54 9.18 4.99
C VAL A 33 0.94 7.89 4.43
N ARG A 34 -0.34 7.90 4.07
CA ARG A 34 -0.99 6.73 3.45
C ARG A 34 -0.39 6.36 2.08
N GLY A 35 0.02 7.34 1.27
CA GLY A 35 0.61 7.06 -0.04
C GLY A 35 2.10 6.68 -0.01
N ASN A 36 2.72 6.68 1.17
CA ASN A 36 4.16 6.53 1.35
C ASN A 36 4.53 5.49 2.42
N THR A 37 3.93 4.31 2.32
CA THR A 37 4.14 3.21 3.27
C THR A 37 5.59 2.72 3.32
N LEU A 38 6.34 2.81 2.22
CA LEU A 38 7.76 2.45 2.20
C LEU A 38 8.57 3.29 3.21
N GLN A 39 8.31 4.60 3.29
CA GLN A 39 9.01 5.48 4.24
C GLN A 39 8.62 5.17 5.70
N PHE A 40 7.39 4.72 5.94
CA PHE A 40 6.97 4.24 7.25
C PHE A 40 7.78 3.01 7.69
N TYR A 41 7.93 2.01 6.80
CA TYR A 41 8.74 0.83 7.12
C TYR A 41 10.23 1.14 7.25
N GLN A 42 10.78 2.04 6.42
CA GLN A 42 12.15 2.52 6.57
C GLN A 42 12.36 3.23 7.92
N TRP A 43 11.42 4.08 8.34
CA TRP A 43 11.47 4.70 9.66
C TRP A 43 11.36 3.64 10.77
N LEU A 44 10.46 2.66 10.60
CA LEU A 44 10.29 1.57 11.56
C LEU A 44 11.61 0.80 11.72
N ASP A 45 12.22 0.33 10.64
CA ASP A 45 13.49 -0.42 10.67
C ASP A 45 14.63 0.34 11.39
N LEU A 46 14.66 1.67 11.24
CA LEU A 46 15.63 2.54 11.90
C LEU A 46 15.36 2.75 13.39
N ASN A 47 14.11 2.65 13.85
CA ASN A 47 13.68 3.10 15.17
C ASN A 47 13.02 2.00 16.04
N SER A 48 12.74 0.80 15.50
CA SER A 48 11.92 -0.23 16.14
C SER A 48 12.68 -1.29 16.93
N ALA A 49 14.01 -1.19 17.04
CA ALA A 49 14.92 -2.24 17.52
C ALA A 49 14.67 -2.76 18.96
N GLN A 50 13.69 -2.23 19.70
CA GLN A 50 13.38 -2.66 21.07
C GLN A 50 11.88 -2.92 21.35
N SER A 51 10.96 -2.62 20.42
CA SER A 51 9.51 -2.59 20.73
C SER A 51 8.63 -3.52 19.89
N VAL A 52 9.17 -4.16 18.85
CA VAL A 52 8.41 -5.08 17.98
C VAL A 52 8.81 -6.52 18.28
N PRO A 53 7.89 -7.40 18.69
CA PRO A 53 8.18 -8.82 18.90
C PRO A 53 8.68 -9.49 17.61
N GLU A 54 9.67 -10.37 17.75
CA GLU A 54 10.17 -11.19 16.64
C GLU A 54 9.09 -12.17 16.15
N GLY A 55 9.07 -12.44 14.84
CA GLY A 55 8.13 -13.39 14.24
C GLY A 55 8.53 -13.85 12.84
N PRO A 56 7.81 -14.85 12.28
CA PRO A 56 8.17 -15.50 11.02
C PRO A 56 7.83 -14.61 9.82
N PRO A 57 8.62 -14.58 8.73
CA PRO A 57 8.35 -13.74 7.55
C PRO A 57 6.92 -13.90 7.00
N VAL A 58 6.19 -12.79 6.76
CA VAL A 58 4.84 -12.74 6.18
C VAL A 58 4.76 -11.60 5.17
N TRP A 59 3.75 -11.72 4.32
CA TRP A 59 3.36 -10.70 3.36
C TRP A 59 2.53 -9.64 4.04
N ILE A 60 2.98 -8.39 3.94
CA ILE A 60 2.26 -7.24 4.46
C ILE A 60 1.78 -6.39 3.28
N CYS A 61 0.47 -6.18 3.18
CA CYS A 61 -0.10 -5.22 2.24
C CYS A 61 0.11 -3.80 2.79
N GLY A 62 0.95 -3.02 2.12
CA GLY A 62 1.29 -1.66 2.54
C GLY A 62 0.17 -0.63 2.41
N ASP A 63 -0.96 -0.96 1.76
CA ASP A 63 -2.11 -0.06 1.65
C ASP A 63 -3.44 -0.77 1.99
N CYS A 64 -3.41 -1.56 3.08
CA CYS A 64 -4.55 -2.36 3.54
C CYS A 64 -5.60 -1.51 4.30
N HIS A 65 -6.11 -0.45 3.67
CA HIS A 65 -7.17 0.38 4.23
C HIS A 65 -8.58 -0.15 3.87
N VAL A 66 -9.63 0.32 4.55
CA VAL A 66 -11.03 -0.14 4.33
C VAL A 66 -11.48 -0.08 2.86
N GLY A 67 -11.01 0.88 2.04
CA GLY A 67 -11.34 0.90 0.61
C GLY A 67 -10.77 -0.27 -0.22
N ASN A 68 -9.71 -0.91 0.27
CA ASN A 68 -8.98 -2.02 -0.37
C ASN A 68 -9.35 -3.39 0.23
N VAL A 69 -10.24 -3.40 1.24
CA VAL A 69 -10.75 -4.62 1.87
C VAL A 69 -12.27 -4.62 1.74
N GLY A 70 -12.85 -5.70 1.24
CA GLY A 70 -14.30 -5.74 1.14
C GLY A 70 -14.88 -7.14 0.98
N PRO A 71 -16.17 -7.30 1.30
CA PRO A 71 -16.85 -8.56 1.12
C PRO A 71 -17.06 -8.86 -0.37
N LEU A 72 -16.95 -10.13 -0.73
CA LEU A 72 -17.35 -10.68 -2.01
C LEU A 72 -18.36 -11.79 -1.73
N ALA A 73 -19.59 -11.62 -2.20
CA ALA A 73 -20.61 -12.67 -2.15
C ALA A 73 -20.62 -13.44 -3.47
N ASP A 74 -20.67 -14.77 -3.39
CA ASP A 74 -20.90 -15.63 -4.55
C ASP A 74 -22.40 -15.85 -4.81
N SER A 75 -22.72 -16.58 -5.88
CA SER A 75 -24.10 -16.89 -6.28
C SER A 75 -24.86 -17.77 -5.30
N GLU A 76 -24.16 -18.46 -4.39
CA GLU A 76 -24.74 -19.31 -3.36
C GLU A 76 -24.92 -18.56 -2.03
N GLY A 77 -24.54 -17.28 -1.99
CA GLY A 77 -24.65 -16.42 -0.80
C GLY A 77 -23.50 -16.59 0.20
N LYS A 78 -22.43 -17.30 -0.15
CA LYS A 78 -21.22 -17.36 0.66
C LYS A 78 -20.48 -16.04 0.55
N VAL A 79 -20.08 -15.49 1.69
CA VAL A 79 -19.32 -14.23 1.76
C VAL A 79 -17.86 -14.52 2.09
N GLU A 80 -16.97 -14.01 1.25
CA GLU A 80 -15.51 -14.02 1.45
C GLU A 80 -14.98 -12.59 1.61
N ILE A 81 -13.79 -12.43 2.19
CA ILE A 81 -13.12 -11.14 2.29
C ILE A 81 -12.05 -11.05 1.21
N GLN A 82 -12.16 -10.05 0.36
CA GLN A 82 -11.18 -9.73 -0.66
C GLN A 82 -10.28 -8.58 -0.18
N ILE A 83 -8.97 -8.82 -0.23
CA ILE A 83 -7.93 -7.79 -0.15
C ILE A 83 -7.48 -7.46 -1.58
N ARG A 84 -7.36 -6.16 -1.89
CA ARG A 84 -6.91 -5.63 -3.19
C ARG A 84 -5.70 -4.71 -3.01
N ASP A 85 -5.13 -4.30 -4.13
CA ASP A 85 -4.06 -3.29 -4.20
C ASP A 85 -2.75 -3.74 -3.52
N LEU A 86 -2.09 -4.72 -4.15
CA LEU A 86 -0.86 -5.36 -3.66
C LEU A 86 0.42 -4.80 -4.28
N ASP A 87 0.36 -3.64 -4.92
CA ASP A 87 1.52 -3.00 -5.56
C ASP A 87 2.48 -2.34 -4.56
N GLN A 88 2.06 -2.21 -3.30
CA GLN A 88 2.85 -1.75 -2.15
C GLN A 88 3.08 -2.86 -1.11
N THR A 89 3.11 -4.13 -1.53
CA THR A 89 3.37 -5.26 -0.63
C THR A 89 4.86 -5.40 -0.32
N VAL A 90 5.16 -5.69 0.94
CA VAL A 90 6.51 -6.06 1.41
C VAL A 90 6.48 -7.44 2.06
N ILE A 91 7.61 -8.16 2.02
CA ILE A 91 7.86 -9.26 2.96
C ILE A 91 8.59 -8.62 4.13
N GLY A 92 8.04 -8.70 5.33
CA GLY A 92 8.67 -8.09 6.49
C GLY A 92 8.24 -8.70 7.79
N TRP A 93 9.22 -8.98 8.64
CA TRP A 93 9.22 -9.13 10.11
C TRP A 93 10.60 -8.66 10.57
N ASP A 94 10.76 -8.21 11.81
CA ASP A 94 12.08 -7.76 12.27
C ASP A 94 13.06 -8.95 12.31
N HIS A 95 14.08 -8.89 11.46
CA HIS A 95 15.18 -9.84 11.39
C HIS A 95 16.49 -9.06 11.59
N ARG A 96 16.97 -9.00 12.83
CA ARG A 96 18.37 -8.67 13.12
C ARG A 96 18.96 -9.56 14.19
N ARG A 97 19.70 -10.60 13.74
CA ARG A 97 21.05 -11.02 14.16
C ARG A 97 21.66 -11.74 12.93
N GLU A 98 22.87 -11.51 12.45
CA GLU A 98 24.23 -11.34 13.03
C GLU A 98 25.03 -10.38 12.10
N ASP A 99 26.01 -9.55 12.45
CA ASP A 99 27.25 -9.79 13.20
C ASP A 99 27.98 -8.44 13.45
N THR A 100 28.14 -8.02 14.72
CA THR A 100 29.29 -7.30 15.33
C THR A 100 29.03 -6.97 16.80
#